data_AF-A0A6J5CFV5-F1
#
_entry.id   AF-A0A6J5CFV5-F1
#
_cell.length_a   1.000
_cell.length_b   1.000
_cell.length_c   1.000
_cell.angle_alpha   90.00
_cell.angle_beta   90.00
_cell.angle_gamma   90.00
#
_symmetry.space_group_name_H-M   'P 1'
#
loop_
_entity.id
_entity.type
_entity.pdbx_description
1 polymer ?
#
loop_
_entity_poly.entity_id
_entity_poly.type
_entity_poly.pdbx_seq_one_letter_code
_entity_poly.pdbx_strand_id
1 'polypeptide(L)'
;MREIHAMTQQPAKKLYIHDVCVRDGFQMESVFVPTDAKVDLINRLSLTGLAKIEVTSFSSPKAIPALADAESVLVNLNRVPTVEYTALIPNARGCERALKCELDEHNVVMSASETHNRANLRMTRDQSLAQFAEIVRLTNGTVAVNASLSTAFGCPFDGQICDDDLLANIDRIAEIGIKRLTLCDTTGMANPAQVRRICELVLTRFPELTVTAHFHNTRGMGLANCIAALEGGITRFDASLAGLGGCPFAPGASGNACTEDMVHMFNAMGYDTGIDVANLIPLANEIPSLVGHDVPGQVMKAGSYDRIYPMPDWLGGKEQTRLAGSGNALIDPECRVTEVAK
;
A
#
# COMPACT_ATOMS: atom_id res chain seq x y z
N MET A 1 -50.25 3.26 -9.45
CA MET A 1 -49.31 2.94 -8.37
C MET A 1 -48.12 2.24 -8.99
N ARG A 2 -46.99 2.94 -9.14
CA ARG A 2 -45.73 2.31 -9.56
C ARG A 2 -44.91 2.09 -8.30
N GLU A 3 -44.64 0.82 -8.02
CA GLU A 3 -43.83 0.38 -6.90
C GLU A 3 -42.44 1.01 -6.99
N ILE A 4 -42.07 1.75 -5.94
CA ILE A 4 -40.71 2.19 -5.69
C ILE A 4 -39.93 0.92 -5.35
N HIS A 5 -39.12 0.44 -6.30
CA HIS A 5 -38.08 -0.54 -6.00
C HIS A 5 -37.12 0.14 -5.01
N ALA A 6 -37.28 -0.16 -3.73
CA ALA A 6 -36.24 0.08 -2.75
C ALA A 6 -35.02 -0.73 -3.21
N MET A 7 -34.06 -0.04 -3.82
CA MET A 7 -32.74 -0.60 -4.10
C MET A 7 -32.13 -0.94 -2.74
N THR A 8 -32.23 -2.20 -2.33
CA THR A 8 -31.45 -2.75 -1.24
C THR A 8 -29.98 -2.50 -1.59
N GLN A 9 -29.37 -1.51 -0.94
CA GLN A 9 -27.95 -1.22 -1.09
C GLN A 9 -27.19 -2.51 -0.77
N GLN A 10 -26.50 -3.08 -1.75
CA GLN A 10 -25.56 -4.16 -1.49
C GLN A 10 -24.52 -3.63 -0.49
N PRO A 11 -24.10 -4.43 0.50
CA PRO A 11 -23.07 -4.01 1.43
C PRO A 11 -21.81 -3.63 0.66
N ALA A 12 -21.20 -2.50 1.03
CA ALA A 12 -19.98 -2.01 0.40
C ALA A 12 -18.90 -3.11 0.43
N LYS A 13 -18.24 -3.35 -0.70
CA LYS A 13 -17.18 -4.35 -0.79
C LYS A 13 -16.00 -3.91 0.08
N LYS A 14 -15.58 -4.79 1.00
CA LYS A 14 -14.46 -4.54 1.92
C LYS A 14 -13.13 -4.57 1.17
N LEU A 15 -12.28 -3.56 1.42
CA LEU A 15 -10.89 -3.50 0.99
C LEU A 15 -9.98 -3.45 2.23
N TYR A 16 -8.78 -4.01 2.11
CA TYR A 16 -7.77 -4.03 3.16
C TYR A 16 -6.59 -3.19 2.71
N ILE A 17 -6.34 -2.11 3.44
CA ILE A 17 -5.23 -1.20 3.15
C ILE A 17 -4.10 -1.51 4.12
N HIS A 18 -2.89 -1.61 3.57
CA HIS A 18 -1.67 -1.80 4.31
C HIS A 18 -0.79 -0.57 4.16
N ASP A 19 -0.14 -0.15 5.24
CA ASP A 19 0.81 0.95 5.19
C ASP A 19 2.26 0.44 5.27
N VAL A 20 3.11 0.90 4.35
CA VAL A 20 4.53 0.56 4.27
C VAL A 20 5.46 1.76 4.54
N CYS A 21 4.94 2.90 4.99
CA CYS A 21 5.70 4.14 5.14
C CYS A 21 6.93 3.99 6.03
N VAL A 22 6.77 3.35 7.19
CA VAL A 22 7.86 3.24 8.18
C VAL A 22 8.94 2.21 7.82
N ARG A 23 8.69 1.37 6.80
CA ARG A 23 9.69 0.49 6.18
C ARG A 23 10.13 1.04 4.83
N ASP A 24 9.28 0.92 3.82
CA ASP A 24 9.62 1.26 2.44
C ASP A 24 9.82 2.75 2.22
N GLY A 25 9.01 3.58 2.88
CA GLY A 25 9.18 5.03 2.89
C GLY A 25 10.51 5.42 3.53
N PHE A 26 10.68 5.14 4.82
CA PHE A 26 11.87 5.52 5.59
C PHE A 26 13.18 4.89 5.12
N GLN A 27 13.15 3.74 4.46
CA GLN A 27 14.35 3.06 3.96
C GLN A 27 15.22 3.93 3.05
N MET A 28 14.58 4.80 2.25
CA MET A 28 15.27 5.64 1.27
C MET A 28 15.64 7.03 1.82
N GLU A 29 15.27 7.31 3.07
CA GLU A 29 15.46 8.62 3.65
C GLU A 29 16.89 8.86 4.10
N SER A 30 17.38 10.05 3.80
CA SER A 30 18.74 10.46 4.19
C SER A 30 18.86 10.78 5.68
N VAL A 31 17.74 11.10 6.32
CA VAL A 31 17.64 11.41 7.75
C VAL A 31 17.22 10.17 8.50
N PHE A 32 17.91 9.87 9.61
CA PHE A 32 17.46 8.84 10.54
C PHE A 32 16.27 9.37 11.36
N VAL A 33 15.08 8.81 11.11
CA VAL A 33 13.90 9.08 11.95
C VAL A 33 14.11 8.39 13.31
N PRO A 34 14.06 9.13 14.44
CA PRO A 34 14.27 8.56 15.76
C PRO A 34 13.32 7.41 16.07
N THR A 35 13.80 6.38 16.78
CA THR A 35 13.02 5.18 17.12
C THR A 35 11.70 5.52 17.80
N ASP A 36 11.69 6.43 18.77
CA ASP A 36 10.47 6.83 19.48
C ASP A 36 9.44 7.48 18.54
N ALA A 37 9.90 8.24 17.54
CA ALA A 37 9.02 8.84 16.54
C ALA A 37 8.42 7.79 15.59
N LYS A 38 9.22 6.77 15.21
CA LYS A 38 8.70 5.61 14.44
C LYS A 38 7.63 4.86 15.24
N VAL A 39 7.90 4.59 16.52
CA VAL A 39 6.98 3.89 17.42
C VAL A 39 5.69 4.67 17.63
N ASP A 40 5.77 5.98 17.90
CA ASP A 40 4.59 6.84 18.02
C ASP A 40 3.73 6.82 16.75
N LEU A 41 4.37 6.98 15.59
CA LEU A 41 3.68 6.94 14.30
C LEU A 41 2.99 5.60 14.06
N ILE A 42 3.67 4.47 14.31
CA ILE A 42 3.08 3.12 14.14
C ILE A 42 1.90 2.91 15.09
N ASN A 43 2.04 3.32 16.35
CA ASN A 43 0.97 3.19 17.34
C ASN A 43 -0.27 3.98 16.93
N ARG A 44 -0.10 5.20 16.42
CA ARG A 44 -1.22 6.03 15.94
C ARG A 44 -1.80 5.50 14.63
N LEU A 45 -0.97 5.03 13.70
CA LEU A 45 -1.41 4.36 12.47
C LEU A 45 -2.26 3.11 12.78
N SER A 46 -1.90 2.37 13.83
CA SER A 46 -2.62 1.16 14.28
C SER A 46 -4.07 1.45 14.70
N LEU A 47 -4.41 2.71 14.97
CA LEU A 47 -5.75 3.14 15.38
C LEU A 47 -6.61 3.68 14.22
N THR A 48 -6.07 3.67 12.99
CA THR A 48 -6.76 4.27 11.83
C THR A 48 -7.68 3.31 11.09
N GLY A 49 -7.59 2.00 11.37
CA GLY A 49 -8.32 0.95 10.67
C GLY A 49 -7.51 0.24 9.58
N LEU A 50 -6.22 0.56 9.43
CA LEU A 50 -5.29 -0.20 8.59
C LEU A 50 -5.30 -1.69 8.96
N ALA A 51 -5.29 -2.57 7.96
CA ALA A 51 -5.31 -4.01 8.18
C ALA A 51 -3.90 -4.55 8.47
N LYS A 52 -2.86 -3.89 7.94
CA LYS A 52 -1.46 -4.29 8.11
C LYS A 52 -0.55 -3.06 8.11
N ILE A 53 0.53 -3.12 8.90
CA ILE A 53 1.61 -2.12 8.88
C ILE A 53 2.93 -2.87 8.71
N GLU A 54 3.71 -2.53 7.68
CA GLU A 54 5.07 -3.01 7.53
C GLU A 54 6.02 -2.11 8.34
N VAL A 55 6.35 -2.57 9.55
CA VAL A 55 6.92 -1.71 10.60
C VAL A 55 8.43 -1.50 10.50
N THR A 56 9.15 -2.42 9.86
CA THR A 56 10.62 -2.34 9.76
C THR A 56 11.20 -3.39 8.80
N SER A 57 12.53 -3.48 8.72
CA SER A 57 13.26 -4.54 8.03
C SER A 57 14.38 -5.11 8.89
N PHE A 58 14.54 -6.44 8.89
CA PHE A 58 15.67 -7.15 9.49
C PHE A 58 16.89 -7.21 8.55
N SER A 59 17.12 -6.12 7.82
CA SER A 59 18.28 -5.92 6.96
C SER A 59 19.54 -5.62 7.75
N SER A 60 20.68 -5.70 7.06
CA SER A 60 21.95 -5.28 7.63
C SER A 60 21.90 -3.77 7.91
N PRO A 61 22.20 -3.30 9.14
CA PRO A 61 22.30 -1.87 9.45
C PRO A 61 23.32 -1.13 8.58
N LYS A 62 24.30 -1.84 8.01
CA LYS A 62 25.25 -1.26 7.06
C LYS A 62 24.64 -1.02 5.67
N ALA A 63 23.68 -1.84 5.28
CA ALA A 63 23.00 -1.74 3.99
C ALA A 63 21.86 -0.72 4.06
N ILE A 64 21.09 -0.73 5.14
CA ILE A 64 19.96 0.18 5.37
C ILE A 64 20.07 0.77 6.78
N PRO A 65 20.86 1.85 6.97
CA PRO A 65 21.02 2.48 8.28
C PRO A 65 19.72 3.05 8.86
N ALA A 66 18.80 3.50 7.99
CA ALA A 66 17.52 4.07 8.40
C ALA A 66 16.64 3.10 9.21
N LEU A 67 16.85 1.78 9.06
CA LEU A 67 16.08 0.71 9.71
C LEU A 67 16.93 -0.13 10.68
N ALA A 68 18.05 0.44 11.18
CA ALA A 68 18.96 -0.27 12.08
C ALA A 68 18.35 -0.65 13.45
N ASP A 69 17.22 -0.05 13.80
CA ASP A 69 16.54 -0.11 15.10
C ASP A 69 15.32 -1.06 15.12
N ALA A 70 15.26 -2.03 14.20
CA ALA A 70 14.15 -2.96 14.01
C ALA A 70 13.64 -3.61 15.31
N GLU A 71 14.52 -4.21 16.11
CA GLU A 71 14.12 -4.84 17.38
C GLU A 71 13.56 -3.82 18.38
N SER A 72 14.19 -2.65 18.48
CA SER A 72 13.75 -1.59 19.41
C SER A 72 12.38 -1.03 19.02
N VAL A 73 12.09 -0.89 17.72
CA VAL A 73 10.76 -0.51 17.25
C VAL A 73 9.74 -1.53 17.74
N LEU A 74 9.95 -2.82 17.44
CA LEU A 74 8.99 -3.89 17.73
C LEU A 74 8.72 -4.08 19.22
N VAL A 75 9.76 -4.01 20.07
CA VAL A 75 9.63 -4.15 21.53
C VAL A 75 8.75 -3.06 22.15
N ASN A 76 8.70 -1.87 21.54
CA ASN A 76 7.98 -0.72 22.09
C ASN A 76 6.62 -0.47 21.40
N LEU A 77 6.17 -1.36 20.50
CA LEU A 77 4.86 -1.22 19.85
C LEU A 77 3.71 -1.57 20.79
N ASN A 78 2.67 -0.74 20.76
CA ASN A 78 1.37 -1.05 21.35
C ASN A 78 0.54 -1.78 20.30
N ARG A 79 0.60 -3.11 20.31
CA ARG A 79 -0.08 -3.95 19.32
C ARG A 79 -1.61 -3.84 19.43
N VAL A 80 -2.26 -3.62 18.29
CA VAL A 80 -3.72 -3.62 18.16
C VAL A 80 -4.16 -4.95 17.53
N PRO A 81 -5.07 -5.73 18.16
CA PRO A 81 -5.43 -7.07 17.69
C PRO A 81 -5.97 -7.18 16.26
N THR A 82 -6.51 -6.09 15.71
CA THR A 82 -7.08 -6.04 14.35
C THR A 82 -6.06 -5.67 13.27
N VAL A 83 -4.80 -5.44 13.64
CA VAL A 83 -3.72 -4.99 12.75
C VAL A 83 -2.62 -6.05 12.71
N GLU A 84 -2.26 -6.48 11.51
CA GLU A 84 -1.06 -7.32 11.31
C GLU A 84 0.20 -6.44 11.27
N TYR A 85 1.23 -6.81 12.03
CA TYR A 85 2.54 -6.18 12.03
C TYR A 85 3.53 -7.07 11.28
N THR A 86 4.00 -6.57 10.15
CA THR A 86 4.92 -7.31 9.25
C THR A 86 6.27 -6.61 9.15
N ALA A 87 7.32 -7.37 8.82
CA ALA A 87 8.63 -6.80 8.56
C ALA A 87 9.33 -7.50 7.40
N LEU A 88 10.17 -6.75 6.69
CA LEU A 88 10.96 -7.30 5.59
C LEU A 88 12.11 -8.16 6.13
N ILE A 89 12.14 -9.42 5.72
CA ILE A 89 13.13 -10.43 6.10
C ILE A 89 13.99 -10.78 4.88
N PRO A 90 15.23 -10.26 4.78
CA PRO A 90 16.03 -10.44 3.57
C PRO A 90 16.81 -11.75 3.53
N ASN A 91 16.89 -12.51 4.64
CA ASN A 91 17.60 -13.78 4.72
C ASN A 91 17.28 -14.54 6.01
N ALA A 92 17.75 -15.79 6.09
CA ALA A 92 17.61 -16.69 7.25
C ALA A 92 18.11 -16.07 8.57
N ARG A 93 19.24 -15.35 8.57
CA ARG A 93 19.76 -14.67 9.77
C ARG A 93 18.84 -13.53 10.23
N GLY A 94 18.25 -12.80 9.27
CA GLY A 94 17.19 -11.83 9.56
C GLY A 94 15.97 -12.51 10.19
N CYS A 95 15.57 -13.68 9.67
CA CYS A 95 14.47 -14.48 10.19
C CYS A 95 14.71 -14.92 11.63
N GLU A 96 15.89 -15.45 11.96
CA GLU A 96 16.25 -15.86 13.34
C GLU A 96 16.15 -14.72 14.36
N ARG A 97 16.44 -13.48 13.94
CA ARG A 97 16.25 -12.29 14.77
C ARG A 97 14.77 -11.93 14.90
N ALA A 98 14.07 -11.94 13.78
CA ALA A 98 12.65 -11.57 13.68
C ALA A 98 11.74 -12.51 14.48
N LEU A 99 12.05 -13.81 14.55
CA LEU A 99 11.32 -14.80 15.34
C LEU A 99 11.29 -14.49 16.85
N LYS A 100 12.12 -13.55 17.33
CA LYS A 100 12.14 -13.11 18.73
C LYS A 100 11.27 -11.87 18.98
N CYS A 101 10.62 -11.33 17.95
CA CYS A 101 9.97 -10.01 17.97
C CYS A 101 8.47 -10.04 17.67
N GLU A 102 7.79 -11.18 17.86
CA GLU A 102 6.33 -11.33 17.76
C GLU A 102 5.69 -10.74 16.49
N LEU A 103 6.32 -10.86 15.32
CA LEU A 103 5.70 -10.47 14.05
C LEU A 103 4.58 -11.42 13.65
N ASP A 104 3.54 -10.90 12.99
CA ASP A 104 2.45 -11.72 12.45
C ASP A 104 2.84 -12.30 11.07
N GLU A 105 3.68 -11.57 10.33
CA GLU A 105 4.10 -11.91 8.99
C GLU A 105 5.57 -11.54 8.74
N HIS A 106 6.28 -12.44 8.06
CA HIS A 106 7.58 -12.19 7.47
C HIS A 106 7.43 -11.92 5.98
N ASN A 107 7.81 -10.71 5.55
CA ASN A 107 7.80 -10.35 4.14
C ASN A 107 9.16 -10.64 3.50
N VAL A 108 9.24 -11.58 2.56
CA VAL A 108 10.45 -11.91 1.80
C VAL A 108 10.36 -11.31 0.40
N VAL A 109 11.48 -10.88 -0.17
CA VAL A 109 11.48 -10.16 -1.45
C VAL A 109 12.36 -10.85 -2.49
N MET A 110 11.85 -10.93 -3.72
CA MET A 110 12.60 -11.28 -4.92
C MET A 110 12.05 -10.51 -6.11
N SER A 111 12.74 -10.51 -7.25
CA SER A 111 12.29 -9.85 -8.47
C SER A 111 11.88 -10.87 -9.52
N ALA A 112 10.82 -10.56 -10.27
CA ALA A 112 10.42 -11.34 -11.45
C ALA A 112 11.54 -11.33 -12.51
N SER A 113 12.18 -10.17 -12.73
CA SER A 113 13.36 -10.04 -13.60
C SER A 113 14.62 -10.63 -12.95
N GLU A 114 15.34 -11.48 -13.69
CA GLU A 114 16.64 -12.02 -13.28
C GLU A 114 17.69 -10.92 -13.13
N THR A 115 17.75 -9.98 -14.08
CA THR A 115 18.73 -8.88 -14.05
C THR A 115 18.50 -7.97 -12.84
N HIS A 116 17.24 -7.60 -12.57
CA HIS A 116 16.89 -6.81 -11.40
C HIS A 116 17.16 -7.57 -10.10
N ASN A 117 16.86 -8.87 -10.03
CA ASN A 117 17.13 -9.67 -8.84
C ASN A 117 18.62 -9.68 -8.48
N ARG A 118 19.50 -9.82 -9.49
CA ARG A 118 20.94 -9.76 -9.31
C ARG A 118 21.41 -8.37 -8.91
N ALA A 119 20.89 -7.32 -9.54
CA ALA A 119 21.26 -5.95 -9.23
C ALA A 119 20.86 -5.56 -7.79
N ASN A 120 19.66 -5.96 -7.36
CA ASN A 120 19.09 -5.57 -6.08
C ASN A 120 19.56 -6.47 -4.92
N LEU A 121 19.50 -7.80 -5.09
CA LEU A 121 19.75 -8.78 -4.03
C LEU A 121 21.12 -9.46 -4.13
N ARG A 122 21.89 -9.19 -5.20
CA ARG A 122 23.20 -9.81 -5.47
C ARG A 122 23.13 -11.34 -5.53
N MET A 123 22.00 -11.87 -5.98
CA MET A 123 21.74 -13.31 -6.12
C MET A 123 20.81 -13.60 -7.29
N THR A 124 20.82 -14.84 -7.78
CA THR A 124 19.89 -15.32 -8.82
C THR A 124 18.49 -15.53 -8.25
N ARG A 125 17.46 -15.62 -9.11
CA ARG A 125 16.10 -15.95 -8.64
C ARG A 125 16.05 -17.31 -7.93
N ASP A 126 16.80 -18.30 -8.44
CA ASP A 126 16.90 -19.62 -7.81
C ASP A 126 17.49 -19.57 -6.39
N GLN A 127 18.50 -18.72 -6.18
CA GLN A 127 19.08 -18.50 -4.85
C GLN A 127 18.09 -17.81 -3.91
N SER A 128 17.31 -16.84 -4.41
CA SER A 128 16.24 -16.21 -3.64
C SER A 128 15.16 -17.22 -3.23
N LEU A 129 14.74 -18.09 -4.16
CA LEU A 129 13.76 -19.14 -3.86
C LEU A 129 14.28 -20.19 -2.86
N ALA A 130 15.54 -20.59 -2.96
CA ALA A 130 16.17 -21.44 -1.95
C ALA A 130 16.18 -20.77 -0.56
N GLN A 131 16.40 -19.46 -0.52
CA GLN A 131 16.35 -18.69 0.72
C GLN A 131 14.92 -18.57 1.27
N PHE A 132 13.90 -18.45 0.41
CA PHE A 132 12.50 -18.46 0.83
C PHE A 132 12.13 -19.80 1.46
N ALA A 133 12.54 -20.92 0.85
CA ALA A 133 12.31 -22.26 1.41
C ALA A 133 12.94 -22.42 2.80
N GLU A 134 14.14 -21.88 2.99
CA GLU A 134 14.79 -21.88 4.30
C GLU A 134 14.03 -21.04 5.34
N ILE A 135 13.55 -19.85 4.96
CA ILE A 135 12.77 -18.99 5.85
C ILE A 135 11.45 -19.67 6.23
N VAL A 136 10.74 -20.26 5.27
CA VAL A 136 9.52 -21.03 5.54
C VAL A 136 9.79 -22.17 6.54
N ARG A 137 10.90 -22.90 6.35
CA ARG A 137 11.32 -23.94 7.31
C ARG A 137 11.60 -23.39 8.71
N LEU A 138 12.30 -22.26 8.81
CA LEU A 138 12.61 -21.60 10.09
C LEU A 138 11.35 -21.10 10.81
N THR A 139 10.39 -20.56 10.08
CA THR A 139 9.10 -20.15 10.67
C THR A 139 8.28 -21.33 11.17
N ASN A 140 8.46 -22.53 10.60
CA ASN A 140 7.78 -23.77 11.01
C ASN A 140 6.25 -23.59 11.22
N GLY A 141 5.63 -22.73 10.42
CA GLY A 141 4.20 -22.40 10.50
C GLY A 141 3.77 -21.52 11.67
N THR A 142 4.70 -21.00 12.49
CA THR A 142 4.36 -20.12 13.62
C THR A 142 4.12 -18.67 13.22
N VAL A 143 4.64 -18.25 12.06
CA VAL A 143 4.51 -16.90 11.50
C VAL A 143 4.16 -17.03 10.02
N ALA A 144 3.27 -16.19 9.50
CA ALA A 144 2.94 -16.20 8.08
C ALA A 144 4.14 -15.71 7.26
N VAL A 145 4.28 -16.20 6.02
CA VAL A 145 5.28 -15.70 5.07
C VAL A 145 4.56 -15.12 3.87
N ASN A 146 4.92 -13.89 3.51
CA ASN A 146 4.51 -13.22 2.27
C ASN A 146 5.70 -13.07 1.34
N ALA A 147 5.52 -13.34 0.05
CA ALA A 147 6.51 -13.07 -0.97
C ALA A 147 6.15 -11.82 -1.77
N SER A 148 6.95 -10.76 -1.65
CA SER A 148 6.90 -9.60 -2.54
C SER A 148 7.71 -9.86 -3.80
N LEU A 149 7.02 -9.84 -4.95
CA LEU A 149 7.59 -10.03 -6.27
C LEU A 149 7.78 -8.68 -6.96
N SER A 150 8.98 -8.12 -6.82
CA SER A 150 9.41 -6.89 -7.49
C SER A 150 9.36 -7.03 -9.01
N THR A 151 9.23 -5.89 -9.71
CA THR A 151 9.21 -5.81 -11.19
C THR A 151 8.11 -6.64 -11.86
N ALA A 152 7.01 -6.97 -11.16
CA ALA A 152 5.98 -7.87 -11.69
C ALA A 152 5.30 -7.33 -12.96
N PHE A 153 5.30 -6.01 -13.14
CA PHE A 153 4.66 -5.31 -14.26
C PHE A 153 5.65 -4.75 -15.27
N GLY A 154 6.95 -4.93 -15.04
CA GLY A 154 8.01 -4.35 -15.86
C GLY A 154 9.30 -4.18 -15.08
N CYS A 155 10.42 -4.24 -15.78
CA CYS A 155 11.75 -4.08 -15.22
C CYS A 155 12.50 -2.94 -15.92
N PRO A 156 13.23 -2.08 -15.17
CA PRO A 156 14.05 -1.01 -15.76
C PRO A 156 15.23 -1.53 -16.59
N PHE A 157 15.60 -2.81 -16.45
CA PHE A 157 16.70 -3.45 -17.17
C PHE A 157 16.21 -4.33 -18.32
N ASP A 158 15.26 -5.21 -18.04
CA ASP A 158 14.79 -6.23 -18.99
C ASP A 158 13.55 -5.78 -19.79
N GLY A 159 12.96 -4.62 -19.44
CA GLY A 159 11.76 -4.12 -20.08
C GLY A 159 10.51 -4.89 -19.66
N GLN A 160 9.75 -5.38 -20.63
CA GLN A 160 8.51 -6.10 -20.37
C GLN A 160 8.80 -7.49 -19.80
N ILE A 161 8.12 -7.84 -18.70
CA ILE A 161 8.15 -9.18 -18.14
C ILE A 161 7.16 -10.07 -18.90
N CYS A 162 7.62 -11.26 -19.29
CA CYS A 162 6.77 -12.28 -19.92
C CYS A 162 5.79 -12.84 -18.89
N ASP A 163 4.51 -12.97 -19.25
CA ASP A 163 3.49 -13.50 -18.34
C ASP A 163 3.80 -14.93 -17.90
N ASP A 164 4.28 -15.80 -18.81
CA ASP A 164 4.62 -17.18 -18.47
C ASP A 164 5.78 -17.28 -17.47
N ASP A 165 6.80 -16.41 -17.60
CA ASP A 165 7.91 -16.34 -16.64
C ASP A 165 7.45 -15.78 -15.29
N LEU A 166 6.56 -14.78 -15.29
CA LEU A 166 5.93 -14.26 -14.07
C LEU A 166 5.15 -15.38 -13.35
N LEU A 167 4.28 -16.09 -14.06
CA LEU A 167 3.48 -17.18 -13.50
C LEU A 167 4.35 -18.34 -13.02
N ALA A 168 5.42 -18.69 -13.74
CA ALA A 168 6.36 -19.72 -13.30
C ALA A 168 7.08 -19.35 -12.00
N ASN A 169 7.43 -18.08 -11.79
CA ASN A 169 7.97 -17.63 -10.51
C ASN A 169 6.94 -17.74 -9.37
N ILE A 170 5.68 -17.39 -9.63
CA ILE A 170 4.59 -17.50 -8.65
C ILE A 170 4.31 -18.96 -8.28
N ASP A 171 4.29 -19.86 -9.27
CA ASP A 171 4.11 -21.31 -9.08
C ASP A 171 5.19 -21.87 -8.16
N ARG A 172 6.47 -21.53 -8.40
CA ARG A 172 7.60 -21.93 -7.55
C ARG A 172 7.52 -21.36 -6.13
N ILE A 173 7.01 -20.14 -5.96
CA ILE A 173 6.76 -19.54 -4.63
C ILE A 173 5.65 -20.32 -3.91
N ALA A 174 4.58 -20.67 -4.60
CA ALA A 174 3.48 -21.46 -4.04
C ALA A 174 3.91 -22.88 -3.66
N GLU A 175 4.77 -23.53 -4.47
CA GLU A 175 5.35 -24.86 -4.19
C GLU A 175 6.18 -24.89 -2.90
N ILE A 176 6.82 -23.77 -2.53
CA ILE A 176 7.54 -23.61 -1.26
C ILE A 176 6.56 -23.59 -0.06
N GLY A 177 5.27 -23.39 -0.30
CA GLY A 177 4.22 -23.32 0.72
C GLY A 177 3.84 -21.89 1.13
N ILE A 178 4.33 -20.88 0.40
CA ILE A 178 3.98 -19.47 0.64
C ILE A 178 2.58 -19.21 0.04
N LYS A 179 1.65 -18.74 0.88
CA LYS A 179 0.25 -18.49 0.50
C LYS A 179 -0.11 -17.02 0.31
N ARG A 180 0.81 -16.12 0.63
CA ARG A 180 0.63 -14.67 0.53
C ARG A 180 1.62 -14.13 -0.49
N LEU A 181 1.12 -13.42 -1.49
CA LEU A 181 1.91 -12.89 -2.59
C LEU A 181 1.63 -11.39 -2.72
N THR A 182 2.66 -10.59 -2.92
CA THR A 182 2.51 -9.18 -3.29
C THR A 182 3.07 -8.95 -4.68
N LEU A 183 2.24 -8.46 -5.60
CA LEU A 183 2.67 -8.07 -6.95
C LEU A 183 3.11 -6.60 -6.92
N CYS A 184 4.41 -6.36 -7.17
CA CYS A 184 4.98 -5.03 -7.02
C CYS A 184 5.33 -4.38 -8.37
N ASP A 185 4.79 -3.19 -8.62
CA ASP A 185 5.25 -2.27 -9.66
C ASP A 185 6.35 -1.36 -9.11
N THR A 186 7.54 -1.95 -8.95
CA THR A 186 8.69 -1.36 -8.23
C THR A 186 9.17 -0.02 -8.80
N THR A 187 8.97 0.21 -10.08
CA THR A 187 9.48 1.39 -10.79
C THR A 187 8.37 2.22 -11.42
N GLY A 188 7.10 1.96 -11.08
CA GLY A 188 5.94 2.67 -11.62
C GLY A 188 5.86 2.57 -13.15
N MET A 189 6.03 1.37 -13.69
CA MET A 189 5.98 1.06 -15.13
C MET A 189 4.63 0.47 -15.56
N ALA A 190 3.81 0.03 -14.61
CA ALA A 190 2.54 -0.61 -14.91
C ALA A 190 1.52 0.40 -15.45
N ASN A 191 0.60 -0.10 -16.28
CA ASN A 191 -0.57 0.65 -16.74
C ASN A 191 -1.87 -0.13 -16.42
N PRO A 192 -3.03 0.56 -16.33
CA PRO A 192 -4.27 -0.05 -15.88
C PRO A 192 -4.70 -1.29 -16.67
N ALA A 193 -4.55 -1.29 -18.00
CA ALA A 193 -4.95 -2.42 -18.83
C ALA A 193 -4.10 -3.67 -18.54
N GLN A 194 -2.79 -3.50 -18.39
CA GLN A 194 -1.88 -4.57 -18.01
C GLN A 194 -2.20 -5.09 -16.59
N VAL A 195 -2.40 -4.18 -15.64
CA VAL A 195 -2.63 -4.51 -14.23
C VAL A 195 -3.87 -5.37 -14.07
N ARG A 196 -5.01 -4.95 -14.64
CA ARG A 196 -6.25 -5.70 -14.57
C ARG A 196 -6.07 -7.12 -15.10
N ARG A 197 -5.50 -7.25 -16.32
CA ARG A 197 -5.26 -8.53 -16.98
C ARG A 197 -4.37 -9.47 -16.15
N ILE A 198 -3.26 -8.96 -15.61
CA ILE A 198 -2.34 -9.76 -14.79
C ILE A 198 -3.00 -10.20 -13.48
N CYS A 199 -3.75 -9.31 -12.82
CA CYS A 199 -4.45 -9.66 -11.59
C CYS A 199 -5.51 -10.75 -11.81
N GLU A 200 -6.32 -10.64 -12.87
CA GLU A 200 -7.31 -11.67 -13.25
C GLU A 200 -6.61 -13.01 -13.54
N LEU A 201 -5.50 -12.98 -14.28
CA LEU A 201 -4.73 -14.17 -14.64
C LEU A 201 -4.14 -14.88 -13.41
N VAL A 202 -3.51 -14.12 -12.50
CA VAL A 202 -2.90 -14.66 -11.28
C VAL A 202 -3.97 -15.27 -10.36
N LEU A 203 -5.08 -14.57 -10.12
CA LEU A 203 -6.15 -15.10 -9.27
C LEU A 203 -6.87 -16.31 -9.88
N THR A 204 -6.94 -16.39 -11.21
CA THR A 204 -7.50 -17.56 -11.90
C THR A 204 -6.58 -18.77 -11.78
N ARG A 205 -5.26 -18.58 -11.92
CA ARG A 205 -4.27 -19.66 -11.91
C ARG A 205 -3.95 -20.16 -10.50
N PHE A 206 -4.03 -19.27 -9.50
CA PHE A 206 -3.66 -19.50 -8.10
C PHE A 206 -4.76 -19.03 -7.14
N PRO A 207 -5.97 -19.62 -7.19
CA PRO A 207 -7.12 -19.17 -6.40
C PRO A 207 -6.93 -19.29 -4.87
N GLU A 208 -5.97 -20.08 -4.43
CA GLU A 208 -5.61 -20.26 -3.02
C GLU A 208 -4.68 -19.17 -2.47
N LEU A 209 -4.06 -18.36 -3.34
CA LEU A 209 -3.16 -17.30 -2.91
C LEU A 209 -3.93 -16.06 -2.45
N THR A 210 -3.50 -15.50 -1.33
CA THR A 210 -3.89 -14.15 -0.93
C THR A 210 -2.97 -13.16 -1.60
N VAL A 211 -3.50 -12.44 -2.60
CA VAL A 211 -2.70 -11.50 -3.41
C VAL A 211 -2.93 -10.05 -2.95
N THR A 212 -1.82 -9.34 -2.76
CA THR A 212 -1.75 -7.91 -2.48
C THR A 212 -1.15 -7.19 -3.68
N ALA A 213 -1.67 -6.00 -4.02
CA ALA A 213 -1.09 -5.16 -5.07
C ALA A 213 -0.30 -4.00 -4.45
N HIS A 214 0.91 -3.77 -4.96
CA HIS A 214 1.81 -2.74 -4.50
C HIS A 214 2.26 -1.90 -5.70
N PHE A 215 1.85 -0.64 -5.75
CA PHE A 215 2.14 0.24 -6.88
C PHE A 215 2.94 1.46 -6.46
N HIS A 216 4.00 1.75 -7.21
CA HIS A 216 4.62 3.06 -7.17
C HIS A 216 3.89 4.04 -8.08
N ASN A 217 3.95 5.33 -7.72
CA ASN A 217 3.32 6.40 -8.48
C ASN A 217 4.30 7.16 -9.38
N THR A 218 5.46 6.57 -9.68
CA THR A 218 6.60 7.15 -10.41
C THR A 218 6.21 7.82 -11.73
N ARG A 219 5.17 7.32 -12.41
CA ARG A 219 4.62 7.87 -13.67
C ARG A 219 3.15 8.30 -13.56
N GLY A 220 2.67 8.58 -12.36
CA GLY A 220 1.31 9.08 -12.10
C GLY A 220 0.20 8.05 -12.27
N MET A 221 0.52 6.76 -12.37
CA MET A 221 -0.45 5.68 -12.59
C MET A 221 -0.80 4.89 -11.32
N GLY A 222 -0.22 5.21 -10.16
CA GLY A 222 -0.35 4.40 -8.94
C GLY A 222 -1.81 4.14 -8.52
N LEU A 223 -2.61 5.20 -8.36
CA LEU A 223 -4.03 5.08 -7.99
C LEU A 223 -4.89 4.47 -9.10
N ALA A 224 -4.62 4.80 -10.37
CA ALA A 224 -5.32 4.19 -11.50
C ALA A 224 -5.07 2.68 -11.58
N ASN A 225 -3.84 2.25 -11.27
CA ASN A 225 -3.47 0.84 -11.18
C ASN A 225 -4.13 0.14 -9.99
N CYS A 226 -4.36 0.84 -8.86
CA CYS A 226 -5.13 0.30 -7.75
C CYS A 226 -6.57 -0.03 -8.15
N ILE A 227 -7.24 0.88 -8.88
CA ILE A 227 -8.58 0.63 -9.43
C ILE A 227 -8.55 -0.57 -10.39
N ALA A 228 -7.59 -0.62 -11.31
CA ALA A 228 -7.48 -1.72 -12.26
C ALA A 228 -7.23 -3.08 -11.57
N ALA A 229 -6.41 -3.11 -10.52
CA ALA A 229 -6.20 -4.32 -9.72
C ALA A 229 -7.47 -4.74 -8.98
N LEU A 230 -8.26 -3.79 -8.48
CA LEU A 230 -9.58 -4.04 -7.89
C LEU A 230 -10.56 -4.64 -8.90
N GLU A 231 -10.61 -4.09 -10.12
CA GLU A 231 -11.40 -4.65 -11.23
C GLU A 231 -10.94 -6.06 -11.60
N GLY A 232 -9.63 -6.33 -11.47
CA GLY A 232 -9.06 -7.66 -11.65
C GLY A 232 -9.25 -8.61 -10.46
N GLY A 233 -9.94 -8.18 -9.40
CA GLY A 233 -10.32 -9.01 -8.26
C GLY A 233 -9.52 -8.81 -6.97
N ILE A 234 -8.45 -8.01 -7.00
CA ILE A 234 -7.63 -7.74 -5.81
C ILE A 234 -8.42 -6.92 -4.78
N THR A 235 -8.20 -7.21 -3.50
CA THR A 235 -8.86 -6.51 -2.38
C THR A 235 -7.88 -6.02 -1.31
N ARG A 236 -6.57 -6.22 -1.53
CA ARG A 236 -5.50 -5.87 -0.61
C ARG A 236 -4.49 -4.98 -1.31
N PHE A 237 -4.18 -3.84 -0.71
CA PHE A 237 -3.33 -2.83 -1.33
C PHE A 237 -2.29 -2.33 -0.35
N ASP A 238 -1.04 -2.31 -0.79
CA ASP A 238 0.02 -1.60 -0.09
C ASP A 238 0.04 -0.14 -0.56
N ALA A 239 0.20 0.76 0.40
CA ALA A 239 0.36 2.19 0.19
C ALA A 239 1.34 2.76 1.23
N SER A 240 1.80 3.97 1.02
CA SER A 240 2.68 4.66 1.97
C SER A 240 2.07 6.00 2.37
N LEU A 241 1.97 6.24 3.68
CA LEU A 241 1.52 7.51 4.23
C LEU A 241 2.30 8.68 3.62
N ALA A 242 1.57 9.73 3.21
CA ALA A 242 2.11 10.89 2.51
C ALA A 242 2.77 10.58 1.13
N GLY A 243 2.62 9.36 0.63
CA GLY A 243 3.24 8.87 -0.61
C GLY A 243 4.76 8.71 -0.52
N LEU A 244 5.29 8.47 0.68
CA LEU A 244 6.72 8.34 0.92
C LEU A 244 7.31 7.09 0.25
N GLY A 245 8.60 7.17 -0.08
CA GLY A 245 9.38 6.09 -0.68
C GLY A 245 9.96 6.49 -2.02
N GLY A 246 10.55 5.52 -2.71
CA GLY A 246 11.22 5.77 -3.97
C GLY A 246 11.96 4.54 -4.45
N CYS A 247 12.32 4.55 -5.73
CA CYS A 247 13.15 3.52 -6.30
C CYS A 247 14.54 4.10 -6.62
N PRO A 248 15.65 3.50 -6.12
CA PRO A 248 17.01 3.91 -6.49
C PRO A 248 17.24 3.92 -8.01
N PHE A 249 16.50 3.07 -8.74
CA PHE A 249 16.62 2.89 -10.18
C PHE A 249 15.75 3.86 -11.01
N ALA A 250 14.97 4.74 -10.36
CA ALA A 250 14.24 5.82 -11.01
C ALA A 250 14.53 7.18 -10.31
N PRO A 251 15.74 7.74 -10.48
CA PRO A 251 16.14 8.96 -9.80
C PRO A 251 15.22 10.14 -10.13
N GLY A 252 14.70 10.82 -9.10
CA GLY A 252 13.91 12.05 -9.22
C GLY A 252 12.41 11.86 -9.43
N ALA A 253 11.90 10.63 -9.42
CA ALA A 253 10.47 10.35 -9.51
C ALA A 253 9.86 10.01 -8.14
N SER A 254 8.54 10.09 -8.04
CA SER A 254 7.78 9.82 -6.80
C SER A 254 7.88 8.36 -6.33
N GLY A 255 7.51 8.16 -5.06
CA GLY A 255 7.52 6.87 -4.37
C GLY A 255 6.28 6.02 -4.56
N ASN A 256 5.80 5.48 -3.45
CA ASN A 256 4.63 4.62 -3.38
C ASN A 256 3.31 5.34 -3.73
N ALA A 257 2.28 4.58 -4.06
CA ALA A 257 0.90 5.07 -3.98
C ALA A 257 0.63 5.59 -2.56
N CYS A 258 -0.01 6.75 -2.48
CA CYS A 258 -0.21 7.47 -1.24
C CYS A 258 -1.39 6.88 -0.43
N THR A 259 -1.18 6.56 0.85
CA THR A 259 -2.19 5.91 1.71
C THR A 259 -3.45 6.75 1.84
N GLU A 260 -3.34 8.03 2.20
CA GLU A 260 -4.51 8.87 2.39
C GLU A 260 -5.21 9.20 1.06
N ASP A 261 -4.48 9.31 -0.05
CA ASP A 261 -5.08 9.51 -1.38
C ASP A 261 -5.85 8.25 -1.83
N MET A 262 -5.31 7.06 -1.56
CA MET A 262 -5.94 5.78 -1.88
C MET A 262 -7.19 5.53 -1.06
N VAL A 263 -7.12 5.74 0.26
CA VAL A 263 -8.27 5.61 1.16
C VAL A 263 -9.36 6.59 0.77
N HIS A 264 -9.00 7.85 0.52
CA HIS A 264 -9.94 8.87 0.04
C HIS A 264 -10.64 8.44 -1.24
N MET A 265 -9.88 7.99 -2.24
CA MET A 265 -10.42 7.51 -3.52
C MET A 265 -11.40 6.35 -3.33
N PHE A 266 -11.00 5.30 -2.61
CA PHE A 266 -11.86 4.12 -2.43
C PHE A 266 -13.11 4.42 -1.60
N ASN A 267 -12.99 5.24 -0.55
CA ASN A 267 -14.15 5.67 0.24
C ASN A 267 -15.12 6.50 -0.62
N ALA A 268 -14.60 7.44 -1.42
CA ALA A 268 -15.42 8.26 -2.32
C ALA A 268 -16.12 7.43 -3.42
N MET A 269 -15.51 6.31 -3.83
CA MET A 269 -16.10 5.33 -4.75
C MET A 269 -17.12 4.39 -4.08
N GLY A 270 -17.32 4.49 -2.76
CA GLY A 270 -18.28 3.68 -2.01
C GLY A 270 -17.77 2.33 -1.53
N TYR A 271 -16.44 2.11 -1.49
CA TYR A 271 -15.84 0.91 -0.90
C TYR A 271 -15.63 1.06 0.61
N ASP A 272 -15.71 -0.04 1.35
CA ASP A 272 -15.42 -0.07 2.78
C ASP A 272 -13.93 -0.36 3.01
N THR A 273 -13.15 0.68 3.28
CA THR A 273 -11.76 0.52 3.74
C THR A 273 -11.67 0.31 5.26
N GLY A 274 -12.68 0.75 6.01
CA GLY A 274 -12.66 0.83 7.48
C GLY A 274 -11.82 1.99 8.03
N ILE A 275 -11.35 2.88 7.16
CA ILE A 275 -10.44 3.97 7.52
C ILE A 275 -11.12 5.31 7.28
N ASP A 276 -11.12 6.17 8.29
CA ASP A 276 -11.48 7.57 8.16
C ASP A 276 -10.25 8.39 7.73
N VAL A 277 -10.33 8.99 6.54
CA VAL A 277 -9.26 9.82 5.99
C VAL A 277 -8.93 11.02 6.88
N ALA A 278 -9.90 11.53 7.66
CA ALA A 278 -9.67 12.63 8.59
C ALA A 278 -8.68 12.25 9.71
N ASN A 279 -8.55 10.96 10.03
CA ASN A 279 -7.59 10.46 11.00
C ASN A 279 -6.19 10.23 10.39
N LEU A 280 -6.08 10.06 9.08
CA LEU A 280 -4.80 9.91 8.38
C LEU A 280 -4.13 11.25 8.08
N ILE A 281 -4.90 12.29 7.73
CA ILE A 281 -4.37 13.60 7.32
C ILE A 281 -3.40 14.20 8.38
N PRO A 282 -3.70 14.21 9.68
CA PRO A 282 -2.77 14.71 10.69
C PRO A 282 -1.45 13.94 10.71
N LEU A 283 -1.49 12.60 10.59
CA LEU A 283 -0.30 11.76 10.54
C LEU A 283 0.54 12.05 9.29
N ALA A 284 -0.12 12.17 8.13
CA ALA A 284 0.56 12.50 6.88
C ALA A 284 1.27 13.86 6.93
N ASN A 285 0.65 14.86 7.59
CA ASN A 285 1.22 16.21 7.77
C ASN A 285 2.46 16.24 8.66
N GLU A 286 2.72 15.21 9.47
CA GLU A 286 3.93 15.11 10.29
C GLU A 286 5.14 14.61 9.48
N ILE A 287 4.90 13.83 8.41
CA ILE A 287 5.96 13.18 7.63
C ILE A 287 7.01 14.17 7.10
N PRO A 288 6.67 15.32 6.48
CA PRO A 288 7.67 16.26 5.99
C PRO A 288 8.67 16.72 7.06
N SER A 289 8.20 16.88 8.30
CA SER A 289 9.06 17.29 9.42
C SER A 289 9.98 16.16 9.88
N LEU A 290 9.53 14.90 9.78
CA LEU A 290 10.33 13.73 10.15
C LEU A 290 11.45 13.45 9.13
N VAL A 291 11.17 13.64 7.83
CA VAL A 291 12.12 13.31 6.75
C VAL A 291 12.91 14.54 6.25
N GLY A 292 12.46 15.75 6.58
CA GLY A 292 13.16 16.99 6.27
C GLY A 292 12.96 17.50 4.83
N HIS A 293 11.93 17.03 4.13
CA HIS A 293 11.58 17.49 2.77
C HIS A 293 10.08 17.33 2.48
N ASP A 294 9.61 17.96 1.40
CA ASP A 294 8.22 17.85 0.96
C ASP A 294 7.87 16.44 0.46
N VAL A 295 6.59 16.08 0.60
CA VAL A 295 6.05 14.76 0.25
C VAL A 295 4.89 14.86 -0.76
N PRO A 296 4.65 13.81 -1.58
CA PRO A 296 3.74 13.91 -2.72
C PRO A 296 2.25 13.78 -2.39
N GLY A 297 1.85 13.39 -1.16
CA GLY A 297 0.44 13.25 -0.77
C GLY A 297 -0.41 14.48 -1.09
N GLN A 298 -1.58 14.28 -1.69
CA GLN A 298 -2.44 15.36 -2.18
C GLN A 298 -3.59 15.67 -1.23
N VAL A 299 -4.22 14.65 -0.67
CA VAL A 299 -5.35 14.80 0.26
C VAL A 299 -4.90 15.45 1.57
N MET A 300 -3.67 15.21 2.03
CA MET A 300 -3.11 15.95 3.17
C MET A 300 -3.02 17.47 2.92
N LYS A 301 -2.89 17.90 1.66
CA LYS A 301 -2.78 19.31 1.25
C LYS A 301 -4.16 19.94 0.99
N ALA A 302 -5.00 19.24 0.23
CA ALA A 302 -6.30 19.75 -0.21
C ALA A 302 -7.42 19.51 0.83
N GLY A 303 -7.30 18.48 1.66
CA GLY A 303 -8.40 17.90 2.43
C GLY A 303 -9.24 16.94 1.59
N SER A 304 -10.30 16.40 2.20
CA SER A 304 -11.25 15.49 1.55
C SER A 304 -12.08 16.20 0.45
N TYR A 305 -12.71 15.43 -0.45
CA TYR A 305 -13.39 15.98 -1.64
C TYR A 305 -14.67 16.73 -1.28
N ASP A 306 -15.23 16.43 -0.11
CA ASP A 306 -16.41 17.03 0.49
C ASP A 306 -16.04 18.23 1.40
N ARG A 307 -14.76 18.62 1.47
CA ARG A 307 -14.35 19.85 2.16
C ARG A 307 -14.95 21.07 1.47
N ILE A 308 -15.77 21.80 2.21
CA ILE A 308 -16.37 23.06 1.76
C ILE A 308 -15.55 24.23 2.28
N TYR A 309 -15.11 25.12 1.39
CA TYR A 309 -14.44 26.37 1.73
C TYR A 309 -15.46 27.48 2.04
N PRO A 310 -15.12 28.44 2.93
CA PRO A 310 -15.96 29.61 3.13
C PRO A 310 -16.08 30.41 1.82
N MET A 311 -17.27 30.95 1.57
CA MET A 311 -17.48 31.83 0.43
C MET A 311 -16.62 33.09 0.59
N PRO A 312 -15.91 33.55 -0.47
CA PRO A 312 -15.16 34.79 -0.40
C PRO A 312 -16.02 36.00 0.01
N ASP A 313 -15.51 36.86 0.87
CA ASP A 313 -16.24 38.01 1.42
C ASP A 313 -16.82 38.94 0.34
N TRP A 314 -16.17 39.05 -0.82
CA TRP A 314 -16.59 39.88 -1.95
C TRP A 314 -17.83 39.35 -2.70
N LEU A 315 -18.23 38.09 -2.46
CA LEU A 315 -19.48 37.51 -2.96
C LEU A 315 -20.69 37.82 -2.06
N GLY A 316 -20.51 38.72 -1.08
CA GLY A 316 -21.49 39.08 -0.04
C GLY A 316 -22.95 39.13 -0.51
N GLY A 317 -23.80 38.38 0.20
CA GLY A 317 -25.27 38.49 0.10
C GLY A 317 -26.04 37.19 -0.10
N LYS A 318 -25.39 36.05 -0.35
CA LYS A 318 -26.05 34.74 -0.33
C LYS A 318 -25.61 33.97 0.91
N GLU A 319 -26.56 33.60 1.76
CA GLU A 319 -26.30 32.59 2.79
C GLU A 319 -25.73 31.35 2.11
N GLN A 320 -24.61 30.83 2.62
CA GLN A 320 -24.12 29.53 2.20
C GLN A 320 -25.11 28.51 2.75
N THR A 321 -26.15 28.21 1.98
CA THR A 321 -27.14 27.20 2.35
C THR A 321 -26.41 25.88 2.49
N ARG A 322 -26.14 25.48 3.75
CA ARG A 322 -25.66 24.14 4.04
C ARG A 322 -26.75 23.20 3.54
N LEU A 323 -26.54 22.52 2.41
CA LEU A 323 -27.21 21.26 2.17
C LEU A 323 -26.68 20.33 3.26
N ALA A 324 -27.35 20.32 4.40
CA ALA A 324 -27.09 19.39 5.48
C ALA A 324 -27.47 17.99 4.98
N GLY A 325 -26.59 17.37 4.21
CA GLY A 325 -26.60 15.95 3.94
C GLY A 325 -25.89 15.27 5.09
N SER A 326 -26.64 14.86 6.12
CA SER A 326 -26.26 13.71 6.94
C SER A 326 -25.81 12.57 6.01
N GLY A 327 -24.79 11.82 6.41
CA GLY A 327 -24.14 10.80 5.60
C GLY A 327 -25.07 9.96 4.72
N ASN A 328 -24.52 9.56 3.57
CA ASN A 328 -25.12 8.61 2.64
C ASN A 328 -26.27 9.11 1.75
N ALA A 329 -26.24 10.37 1.30
CA ALA A 329 -27.11 10.84 0.22
C ALA A 329 -26.38 10.73 -1.13
N LEU A 330 -26.66 9.65 -1.86
CA LEU A 330 -26.48 9.57 -3.31
C LEU A 330 -27.06 10.84 -3.94
N ILE A 331 -26.33 11.41 -4.89
CA ILE A 331 -26.72 12.58 -5.68
C ILE A 331 -28.19 12.43 -6.12
N ASP A 332 -29.04 13.36 -5.71
CA ASP A 332 -30.44 13.43 -6.13
C ASP A 332 -30.50 13.56 -7.67
N PRO A 333 -31.11 12.60 -8.39
CA PRO A 333 -31.25 12.66 -9.84
C PRO A 333 -32.15 13.82 -10.31
N GLU A 334 -32.86 14.50 -9.42
CA GLU A 334 -33.72 15.64 -9.74
C GLU A 334 -33.08 17.01 -9.51
N CYS A 335 -31.75 17.12 -9.51
CA CYS A 335 -31.06 18.42 -9.55
C CYS A 335 -31.32 19.13 -10.89
N ARG A 336 -32.54 19.65 -11.06
CA ARG A 336 -32.93 20.60 -12.09
C ARG A 336 -32.26 21.92 -11.72
N VAL A 337 -31.23 22.26 -12.49
CA VAL A 337 -30.77 23.65 -12.63
C VAL A 337 -32.01 24.48 -12.96
N THR A 338 -32.53 25.21 -11.97
CA THR A 338 -33.60 26.17 -12.20
C THR A 338 -33.06 27.22 -13.16
N GLU A 339 -33.69 27.31 -14.33
CA GLU A 339 -33.46 28.34 -15.33
C GLU A 339 -33.42 29.72 -14.65
N VAL A 340 -32.32 30.43 -14.85
CA VAL A 340 -32.24 31.85 -14.55
C VAL A 340 -33.15 32.56 -15.55
N ALA A 341 -34.34 32.96 -15.10
CA ALA A 341 -35.24 33.81 -15.87
C ALA A 341 -34.64 35.23 -15.97
N LYS A 342 -34.37 35.62 -17.22
CA LYS A 342 -34.10 36.96 -17.82
C LYS A 342 -33.65 38.10 -16.92
#